data_AF-A0A1H0NKX4-F1
#
_entry.id   AF-A0A1H0NKX4-F1
#
_cell.length_a   1.000
_cell.length_b   1.000
_cell.length_c   1.000
_cell.angle_alpha   90.00
_cell.angle_beta   90.00
_cell.angle_gamma   90.00
#
_symmetry.space_group_name_H-M   'P 1'
#
loop_
_entity.id
_entity.type
_entity.pdbx_description
1 polymer ?
#
loop_
_entity_poly.entity_id
_entity_poly.type
_entity_poly.pdbx_seq_one_letter_code
_entity_poly.pdbx_strand_id
1 'polypeptide(L)'
;MCGRTGTTTREQPHDIYSDLIDIGKQGRRDLADQVVPYLTSDTDFLREAAVRTLVFHLRLPEHKPTAIRLLTEDPDEGVRSAAAMGLGHFAAQDRDLLQRLLGVALNVGEDERVRDAAFIAALVATGVVARGEVPMGSTTPGFDARADWALLDGKLREAGIPVPPRIAARAARPLSRWARGREFPFGESIGQFVIIDQLGGTPDRGRYRAESPEHPVLISLGTKQTETTPTLLDRLAFDIEGVAPLLHIGDLDAGNGMVCTGLVELEPEGAPVGELDVGSAARVGLQVAAILRRAHAEGITLGGLRPELIYVDGDRVTGIVPRCEPFLATASWPCYGVPPAFEHFFVAPEQLNGDPAGAAADVFALTAVLADRVGGHPFTGAGTTNAIAIMVGERMPWTGEPDLGALIDAGLEPDPSRRIGLDELVARLEPLADRNPESAVIEWKRTGDGEFPYRATWRGKDFVIRVNDFPAEPLYTLLVGDEELIDLEDWPRRWVRPGTQ
;
A
#
# COMPACT_ATOMS: atom_id res chain seq x y z
N MET A 1 41.72 -12.85 -48.02
CA MET A 1 40.96 -13.84 -47.24
C MET A 1 41.67 -13.97 -45.90
N CYS A 2 41.15 -13.74 -44.70
CA CYS A 2 39.82 -13.48 -44.13
C CYS A 2 40.01 -12.29 -43.15
N GLY A 3 39.13 -11.31 -43.03
CA GLY A 3 37.76 -11.46 -42.56
C GLY A 3 37.71 -11.36 -41.02
N ARG A 4 38.02 -10.18 -40.47
CA ARG A 4 37.70 -9.84 -39.07
C ARG A 4 36.22 -9.46 -39.04
N THR A 5 35.36 -10.43 -38.74
CA THR A 5 33.95 -10.19 -38.42
C THR A 5 33.88 -9.59 -37.02
N GLY A 6 33.66 -8.28 -36.93
CA GLY A 6 33.28 -7.62 -35.70
C GLY A 6 31.92 -8.16 -35.26
N THR A 7 31.89 -8.79 -34.09
CA THR A 7 30.68 -9.13 -33.36
C THR A 7 30.02 -7.84 -32.91
N THR A 8 29.01 -7.39 -33.65
CA THR A 8 28.04 -6.41 -33.20
C THR A 8 27.19 -7.08 -32.13
N THR A 9 27.40 -6.72 -30.87
CA THR A 9 26.44 -6.99 -29.80
C THR A 9 25.13 -6.34 -30.24
N ARG A 10 24.08 -7.13 -30.51
CA ARG A 10 22.73 -6.59 -30.71
C ARG A 10 22.31 -6.01 -29.36
N GLU A 11 22.38 -4.69 -29.20
CA GLU A 11 21.80 -3.99 -28.05
C GLU A 11 20.33 -4.40 -27.92
N GLN A 12 19.92 -4.79 -26.72
CA GLN A 12 18.54 -5.20 -26.47
C GLN A 12 17.64 -3.95 -26.55
N PRO A 13 16.46 -4.02 -27.17
CA PRO A 13 15.56 -2.87 -27.31
C PRO A 13 15.22 -2.15 -25.99
N HIS A 14 15.21 -2.86 -24.86
CA HIS A 14 14.96 -2.29 -23.53
C HIS A 14 16.11 -1.41 -23.02
N ASP A 15 17.36 -1.78 -23.35
CA ASP A 15 18.54 -1.00 -22.97
C ASP A 15 18.53 0.34 -23.72
N ILE A 16 18.21 0.29 -25.02
CA ILE A 16 18.04 1.48 -25.87
C ILE A 16 16.95 2.40 -25.32
N TYR A 17 15.79 1.86 -24.92
CA TYR A 17 14.72 2.66 -24.32
C TYR A 17 15.22 3.46 -23.10
N SER A 18 15.94 2.78 -22.19
CA SER A 18 16.46 3.39 -20.97
C SER A 18 17.46 4.50 -21.28
N ASP A 19 18.37 4.26 -22.22
CA ASP A 19 19.36 5.24 -22.66
C ASP A 19 18.71 6.49 -23.26
N LEU A 20 17.68 6.31 -24.10
CA LEU A 20 16.94 7.44 -24.70
C LEU A 20 16.28 8.30 -23.62
N ILE A 21 15.65 7.68 -22.61
CA ILE A 21 15.00 8.41 -21.52
C ILE A 21 16.03 9.13 -20.64
N ASP A 22 17.16 8.50 -20.37
CA ASP A 22 18.22 9.08 -19.53
C ASP A 22 18.87 10.29 -20.19
N ILE A 23 19.10 10.28 -21.50
CA ILE A 23 19.50 11.47 -22.28
C ILE A 23 18.54 12.64 -22.00
N GLY A 24 17.23 12.37 -22.01
CA GLY A 24 16.19 13.36 -21.74
C GLY A 24 16.24 13.88 -20.31
N LYS A 25 16.21 12.98 -19.32
CA LYS A 25 16.23 13.34 -17.89
C LYS A 25 17.47 14.15 -17.50
N GLN A 26 18.61 13.84 -18.10
CA GLN A 26 19.87 14.55 -17.87
C GLN A 26 19.99 15.86 -18.66
N GLY A 27 19.02 16.20 -19.52
CA GLY A 27 19.02 17.45 -20.28
C GLY A 27 20.09 17.51 -21.38
N ARG A 28 20.56 16.37 -21.88
CA ARG A 28 21.69 16.24 -22.83
C ARG A 28 21.28 16.60 -24.26
N ARG A 29 21.10 17.90 -24.52
CA ARG A 29 20.74 18.43 -25.85
C ARG A 29 21.78 18.13 -26.93
N ASP A 30 23.04 17.99 -26.56
CA ASP A 30 24.15 17.61 -27.45
C ASP A 30 23.99 16.20 -28.05
N LEU A 31 23.16 15.35 -27.42
CA LEU A 31 22.88 13.99 -27.88
C LEU A 31 21.54 13.86 -28.61
N ALA A 32 20.82 14.96 -28.86
CA ALA A 32 19.49 14.92 -29.47
C ALA A 32 19.50 14.21 -30.84
N ASP A 33 20.52 14.43 -31.66
CA ASP A 33 20.68 13.80 -32.98
C ASP A 33 20.74 12.26 -32.91
N GLN A 34 21.15 11.68 -31.78
CA GLN A 34 21.18 10.23 -31.57
C GLN A 34 19.78 9.66 -31.28
N VAL A 35 18.85 10.50 -30.81
CA VAL A 35 17.47 10.12 -30.48
C VAL A 35 16.57 10.22 -31.71
N VAL A 36 16.85 11.15 -32.63
CA VAL A 36 16.02 11.42 -33.83
C VAL A 36 15.67 10.18 -34.65
N PRO A 37 16.59 9.22 -34.93
CA PRO A 37 16.26 8.03 -35.73
C PRO A 37 15.14 7.17 -35.14
N TYR A 38 14.95 7.21 -33.81
CA TYR A 38 13.96 6.39 -33.12
C TYR A 38 12.53 6.94 -33.24
N LEU A 39 12.32 8.19 -33.69
CA LEU A 39 11.01 8.76 -33.96
C LEU A 39 10.22 8.02 -35.05
N THR A 40 10.90 7.23 -35.88
CA THR A 40 10.31 6.42 -36.95
C THR A 40 10.63 4.93 -36.78
N SER A 41 10.95 4.48 -35.56
CA SER A 41 11.19 3.07 -35.28
C SER A 41 9.93 2.22 -35.54
N ASP A 42 10.09 0.99 -36.00
CA ASP A 42 8.99 0.03 -36.08
C ASP A 42 8.47 -0.37 -34.69
N THR A 43 9.26 -0.13 -33.64
CA THR A 43 8.94 -0.44 -32.24
C THR A 43 8.29 0.77 -31.55
N ASP A 44 7.07 0.60 -31.05
CA ASP A 44 6.25 1.63 -30.39
C ASP A 44 6.96 2.30 -29.20
N PHE A 45 7.42 1.54 -28.20
CA PHE A 45 8.06 2.11 -27.01
C PHE A 45 9.35 2.88 -27.32
N LEU A 46 10.04 2.57 -28.42
CA LEU A 46 11.20 3.36 -28.88
C LEU A 46 10.77 4.69 -29.51
N ARG A 47 9.66 4.71 -30.28
CA ARG A 47 9.06 5.96 -30.77
C ARG A 47 8.58 6.81 -29.60
N GLU A 48 7.97 6.19 -28.59
CA GLU A 48 7.50 6.86 -27.38
C GLU A 48 8.66 7.50 -26.62
N ALA A 49 9.73 6.74 -26.34
CA ALA A 49 10.92 7.25 -25.67
C ALA A 49 11.53 8.43 -26.44
N ALA A 50 11.62 8.31 -27.77
CA ALA A 50 12.20 9.35 -28.61
C ALA A 50 11.40 10.66 -28.56
N VAL A 51 10.08 10.60 -28.70
CA VAL A 51 9.22 11.80 -28.64
C VAL A 51 9.20 12.40 -27.23
N ARG A 52 9.17 11.55 -26.19
CA ARG A 52 9.23 12.00 -24.78
C ARG A 52 10.56 12.69 -24.48
N THR A 53 11.67 12.15 -24.95
CA THR A 53 12.99 12.75 -24.76
C THR A 53 13.12 14.09 -25.49
N LEU A 54 12.85 14.13 -26.79
CA LEU A 54 13.08 15.32 -27.60
C LEU A 54 12.11 16.46 -27.27
N VAL A 55 10.83 16.14 -27.05
CA VAL A 55 9.75 17.14 -27.00
C VAL A 55 9.37 17.48 -25.56
N PHE A 56 9.32 16.49 -24.66
CA PHE A 56 8.91 16.71 -23.27
C PHE A 56 10.09 17.05 -22.34
N HIS A 57 11.19 16.30 -22.43
CA HIS A 57 12.37 16.52 -21.58
C HIS A 57 13.26 17.65 -22.11
N LEU A 58 13.74 17.55 -23.35
CA LEU A 58 14.69 18.51 -23.93
C LEU A 58 14.01 19.78 -24.45
N ARG A 59 12.71 19.70 -24.79
CA ARG A 59 11.84 20.80 -25.24
C ARG A 59 12.38 21.47 -26.50
N LEU A 60 12.73 20.67 -27.49
CA LEU A 60 13.30 21.13 -28.75
C LEU A 60 12.18 21.54 -29.72
N PRO A 61 12.05 22.84 -30.08
CA PRO A 61 10.94 23.34 -30.89
C PRO A 61 10.92 22.77 -32.32
N GLU A 62 12.06 22.41 -32.88
CA GLU A 62 12.21 21.79 -34.20
C GLU A 62 11.48 20.45 -34.33
N HIS A 63 11.23 19.74 -33.22
CA HIS A 63 10.52 18.45 -33.22
C HIS A 63 9.01 18.59 -32.96
N LYS A 64 8.51 19.82 -32.76
CA LYS A 64 7.08 20.10 -32.58
C LYS A 64 6.21 19.61 -33.75
N PRO A 65 6.56 19.82 -35.03
CA PRO A 65 5.76 19.29 -36.15
C PRO A 65 5.67 17.76 -36.13
N THR A 66 6.76 17.08 -35.77
CA THR A 66 6.79 15.62 -35.65
C THR A 66 5.91 15.13 -34.50
N ALA A 67 5.94 15.80 -33.35
CA ALA A 67 5.06 15.46 -32.23
C ALA A 67 3.58 15.64 -32.57
N ILE A 68 3.22 16.71 -33.29
CA ILE A 68 1.83 16.91 -33.74
C ILE A 68 1.39 15.79 -34.69
N ARG A 69 2.27 15.38 -35.61
CA ARG A 69 2.02 14.25 -36.51
C ARG A 69 1.83 12.95 -35.73
N LEU A 70 2.74 12.63 -34.81
CA LEU A 70 2.65 11.43 -33.97
C LEU A 70 1.37 11.41 -33.14
N LEU A 71 1.01 12.52 -32.49
CA LEU A 71 -0.24 12.67 -31.75
C LEU A 71 -1.49 12.37 -32.60
N THR A 72 -1.44 12.59 -33.92
CA THR A 72 -2.62 12.44 -34.80
C THR A 72 -2.63 11.11 -35.54
N GLU A 73 -1.46 10.57 -35.88
CA GLU A 73 -1.33 9.48 -36.86
C GLU A 73 -0.70 8.20 -36.30
N ASP A 74 -0.01 8.25 -35.15
CA ASP A 74 0.66 7.04 -34.64
C ASP A 74 -0.38 6.01 -34.16
N PRO A 75 -0.26 4.73 -34.55
CA PRO A 75 -1.20 3.70 -34.13
C PRO A 75 -1.15 3.43 -32.63
N ASP A 76 -0.02 3.68 -31.97
CA ASP A 76 0.17 3.39 -30.55
C ASP A 76 -0.25 4.59 -29.67
N GLU A 77 -1.13 4.32 -28.72
CA GLU A 77 -1.64 5.32 -27.80
C GLU A 77 -0.62 5.84 -26.78
N GLY A 78 0.41 5.04 -26.43
CA GLY A 78 1.52 5.48 -25.59
C GLY A 78 2.35 6.56 -26.28
N VAL A 79 2.65 6.35 -27.56
CA VAL A 79 3.33 7.35 -28.42
C VAL A 79 2.49 8.63 -28.55
N ARG A 80 1.17 8.50 -28.82
CA ARG A 80 0.27 9.66 -28.90
C ARG A 80 0.19 10.43 -27.58
N SER A 81 0.09 9.71 -26.44
CA SER A 81 0.04 10.32 -25.11
C SER A 81 1.34 11.07 -24.76
N ALA A 82 2.50 10.47 -25.03
CA ALA A 82 3.80 11.10 -24.85
C ALA A 82 3.96 12.36 -25.72
N ALA A 83 3.46 12.33 -26.96
CA ALA A 83 3.42 13.48 -27.85
C ALA A 83 2.52 14.60 -27.30
N ALA A 84 1.30 14.29 -26.83
CA ALA A 84 0.40 15.26 -26.19
C ALA A 84 1.05 15.94 -24.98
N MET A 85 1.67 15.16 -24.10
CA MET A 85 2.37 15.70 -22.92
C MET A 85 3.53 16.61 -23.30
N GLY A 86 4.35 16.21 -24.28
CA GLY A 86 5.47 17.02 -24.75
C GLY A 86 5.03 18.35 -25.35
N LEU A 87 3.92 18.34 -26.10
CA LEU A 87 3.36 19.53 -26.74
C LEU A 87 2.81 20.56 -25.74
N GLY A 88 2.42 20.14 -24.53
CA GLY A 88 1.88 21.03 -23.49
C GLY A 88 2.78 22.22 -23.16
N HIS A 89 4.11 22.04 -23.15
CA HIS A 89 5.04 23.14 -22.91
C HIS A 89 4.94 24.25 -23.97
N PHE A 90 4.80 23.85 -25.24
CA PHE A 90 4.72 24.79 -26.36
C PHE A 90 3.34 25.43 -26.49
N ALA A 91 2.29 24.73 -26.04
CA ALA A 91 0.91 25.21 -26.09
C ALA A 91 0.66 26.48 -25.26
N ALA A 92 1.50 26.76 -24.24
CA ALA A 92 1.41 27.99 -23.45
C ALA A 92 1.60 29.27 -24.28
N GLN A 93 2.35 29.19 -25.39
CA GLN A 93 2.62 30.32 -26.28
C GLN A 93 2.01 30.15 -27.68
N ASP A 94 1.34 29.04 -27.94
CA ASP A 94 0.73 28.71 -29.23
C ASP A 94 -0.75 28.33 -29.04
N ARG A 95 -1.63 29.28 -29.40
CA ARG A 95 -3.08 29.11 -29.27
C ARG A 95 -3.63 28.02 -30.17
N ASP A 96 -3.09 27.83 -31.37
CA ASP A 96 -3.58 26.81 -32.29
C ASP A 96 -3.22 25.42 -31.77
N LEU A 97 -2.03 25.28 -31.17
CA LEU A 97 -1.63 24.05 -30.51
C LEU A 97 -2.47 23.77 -29.26
N LEU A 98 -2.75 24.79 -28.44
CA LEU A 98 -3.64 24.62 -27.29
C LEU A 98 -5.03 24.16 -27.72
N GLN A 99 -5.60 24.76 -28.77
CA GLN A 99 -6.90 24.33 -29.29
C GLN A 99 -6.88 22.89 -29.80
N ARG A 100 -5.77 22.43 -30.40
CA ARG A 100 -5.60 21.03 -30.79
C ARG A 100 -5.61 20.10 -29.57
N LEU A 101 -4.87 20.42 -28.52
CA LEU A 101 -4.86 19.62 -27.28
C LEU A 101 -6.24 19.58 -26.61
N LEU A 102 -6.95 20.72 -26.54
CA LEU A 102 -8.33 20.76 -26.06
C LEU A 102 -9.25 19.90 -26.94
N GLY A 103 -9.05 19.90 -28.26
CA GLY A 103 -9.76 19.05 -29.21
C GLY A 103 -9.54 17.56 -28.95
N VAL A 104 -8.30 17.15 -28.69
CA VAL A 104 -7.94 15.76 -28.32
C VAL A 104 -8.59 15.36 -27.00
N ALA A 105 -8.49 16.19 -25.96
CA ALA A 105 -9.15 15.92 -24.67
C ALA A 105 -10.68 15.71 -24.81
N LEU A 106 -11.31 16.46 -25.71
CA LEU A 106 -12.75 16.38 -25.99
C LEU A 106 -13.16 15.22 -26.93
N ASN A 107 -12.20 14.54 -27.58
CA ASN A 107 -12.50 13.51 -28.57
C ASN A 107 -12.86 12.17 -27.90
N VAL A 108 -14.15 11.86 -27.79
CA VAL A 108 -14.64 10.62 -27.17
C VAL A 108 -14.22 9.32 -27.89
N GLY A 109 -13.77 9.40 -29.14
CA GLY A 109 -13.28 8.25 -29.89
C GLY A 109 -11.77 8.02 -29.77
N GLU A 110 -11.06 8.86 -29.01
CA GLU A 110 -9.62 8.72 -28.75
C GLU A 110 -9.39 7.90 -27.47
N ASP A 111 -8.21 7.27 -27.37
CA ASP A 111 -7.80 6.54 -26.17
C ASP A 111 -7.76 7.45 -24.93
N GLU A 112 -8.30 6.97 -23.81
CA GLU A 112 -8.44 7.79 -22.59
C GLU A 112 -7.10 8.34 -22.08
N ARG A 113 -5.99 7.62 -22.27
CA ARG A 113 -4.65 8.05 -21.84
C ARG A 113 -4.12 9.21 -22.67
N VAL A 114 -4.49 9.26 -23.94
CA VAL A 114 -4.13 10.36 -24.86
C VAL A 114 -4.97 11.59 -24.53
N ARG A 115 -6.25 11.38 -24.21
CA ARG A 115 -7.18 12.45 -23.80
C ARG A 115 -6.77 13.08 -22.46
N ASP A 116 -6.37 12.26 -21.50
CA ASP A 116 -5.87 12.69 -20.19
C ASP A 116 -4.58 13.50 -20.30
N ALA A 117 -3.59 12.97 -21.04
CA ALA A 117 -2.37 13.69 -21.36
C ALA A 117 -2.65 15.06 -22.02
N ALA A 118 -3.59 15.12 -22.98
CA ALA A 118 -3.96 16.36 -23.65
C ALA A 118 -4.67 17.36 -22.71
N PHE A 119 -5.49 16.87 -21.78
CA PHE A 119 -6.14 17.69 -20.74
C PHE A 119 -5.12 18.29 -19.76
N ILE A 120 -4.22 17.46 -19.22
CA ILE A 120 -3.15 17.91 -18.33
C ILE A 120 -2.25 18.91 -19.06
N ALA A 121 -1.85 18.59 -20.29
CA ALA A 121 -1.05 19.48 -21.13
C ALA A 121 -1.73 20.85 -21.35
N ALA A 122 -3.04 20.86 -21.61
CA ALA A 122 -3.81 22.08 -21.76
C ALA A 122 -3.96 22.87 -20.45
N LEU A 123 -4.12 22.18 -19.31
CA LEU A 123 -4.20 22.81 -17.99
C LEU A 123 -2.88 23.49 -17.62
N VAL A 124 -1.75 22.80 -17.80
CA VAL A 124 -0.41 23.37 -17.58
C VAL A 124 -0.12 24.52 -18.54
N ALA A 125 -0.60 24.44 -19.78
CA ALA A 125 -0.44 25.50 -20.78
C ALA A 125 -1.19 26.80 -20.43
N THR A 126 -2.14 26.79 -19.49
CA THR A 126 -2.75 28.04 -18.98
C THR A 126 -1.76 28.93 -18.24
N GLY A 127 -0.63 28.37 -17.76
CA GLY A 127 0.42 29.10 -17.05
C GLY A 127 0.10 29.44 -15.59
N VAL A 128 -1.11 29.10 -15.12
CA VAL A 128 -1.57 29.36 -13.74
C VAL A 128 -1.29 28.19 -12.81
N VAL A 129 -1.26 26.96 -13.34
CA VAL A 129 -1.01 25.74 -12.57
C VAL A 129 0.45 25.34 -12.72
N ALA A 130 1.16 25.14 -11.60
CA ALA A 130 2.54 24.68 -11.65
C ALA A 130 2.57 23.18 -12.00
N ARG A 131 3.54 22.77 -12.83
CA ARG A 131 3.66 21.37 -13.28
C ARG A 131 3.81 20.35 -12.15
N GLY A 132 4.32 20.75 -10.98
CA GLY A 132 4.46 19.89 -9.79
C GLY A 132 3.18 19.75 -8.96
N GLU A 133 2.15 20.55 -9.23
CA GLU A 133 0.85 20.51 -8.55
C GLU A 133 -0.14 19.57 -9.25
N VAL A 134 0.21 19.05 -10.42
CA VAL A 134 -0.60 18.09 -11.16
C VAL A 134 0.01 16.70 -10.96
N PRO A 135 -0.74 15.72 -10.41
CA PRO A 135 -0.27 14.35 -10.29
C PRO A 135 0.17 13.83 -11.65
N MET A 136 1.47 13.54 -11.80
CA MET A 136 2.03 12.97 -13.02
C MET A 136 2.22 11.47 -12.79
N GLY A 137 1.38 10.66 -13.42
CA GLY A 137 1.57 9.20 -13.47
C GLY A 137 0.48 8.41 -12.74
N SER A 138 -0.65 8.23 -13.40
CA SER A 138 -1.37 6.97 -13.49
C SER A 138 -2.56 7.23 -14.40
N THR A 139 -2.78 6.35 -15.36
CA THR A 139 -3.86 6.47 -16.32
C THR A 139 -5.18 6.27 -15.59
N THR A 140 -6.15 7.11 -15.91
CA THR A 140 -7.42 7.20 -15.22
C THR A 140 -8.45 6.46 -16.13
N PRO A 141 -9.00 5.25 -15.82
CA PRO A 141 -10.13 4.65 -16.58
C PRO A 141 -11.48 5.34 -16.32
N GLY A 142 -12.10 5.97 -17.33
CA GLY A 142 -13.26 6.88 -17.18
C GLY A 142 -12.87 8.37 -17.13
N PHE A 143 -11.97 8.79 -18.01
CA PHE A 143 -11.37 10.14 -18.04
C PHE A 143 -12.43 11.26 -18.05
N ASP A 144 -13.47 11.14 -18.87
CA ASP A 144 -14.49 12.19 -19.01
C ASP A 144 -15.25 12.51 -17.70
N ALA A 145 -15.36 11.53 -16.79
CA ALA A 145 -16.04 11.67 -15.51
C ALA A 145 -15.12 12.17 -14.38
N ARG A 146 -13.80 12.07 -14.53
CA ARG A 146 -12.79 12.47 -13.52
C ARG A 146 -12.00 13.73 -13.90
N ALA A 147 -11.93 14.07 -15.17
CA ALA A 147 -11.31 15.31 -15.61
C ALA A 147 -12.06 16.50 -15.00
N ASP A 148 -11.34 17.33 -14.24
CA ASP A 148 -11.91 18.54 -13.62
C ASP A 148 -12.11 19.64 -14.67
N TRP A 149 -13.15 19.48 -15.49
CA TRP A 149 -13.52 20.43 -16.55
C TRP A 149 -13.85 21.81 -15.99
N ALA A 150 -14.26 21.91 -14.71
CA ALA A 150 -14.53 23.17 -14.04
C ALA A 150 -13.22 23.89 -13.68
N LEU A 151 -12.21 23.18 -13.19
CA LEU A 151 -10.86 23.71 -13.01
C LEU A 151 -10.28 24.17 -14.35
N LEU A 152 -10.39 23.36 -15.41
CA LEU A 152 -9.90 23.76 -16.73
C LEU A 152 -10.65 24.98 -17.29
N ASP A 153 -11.98 25.05 -17.20
CA ASP A 153 -12.78 26.23 -17.57
C ASP A 153 -12.34 27.47 -16.78
N GLY A 154 -12.19 27.34 -15.45
CA GLY A 154 -11.74 28.41 -14.57
C GLY A 154 -10.34 28.92 -14.92
N LYS A 155 -9.37 28.02 -15.14
CA LYS A 155 -7.99 28.38 -15.49
C LYS A 155 -7.87 28.95 -16.89
N LEU A 156 -8.65 28.48 -17.86
CA LEU A 156 -8.74 29.10 -19.19
C LEU A 156 -9.28 30.53 -19.08
N ARG A 157 -10.33 30.78 -18.28
CA ARG A 157 -10.87 32.12 -18.05
C ARG A 157 -9.87 33.04 -17.35
N GLU A 158 -9.20 32.53 -16.31
CA GLU A 158 -8.17 33.26 -15.56
C GLU A 158 -7.00 33.68 -16.47
N ALA A 159 -6.58 32.80 -17.38
CA ALA A 159 -5.57 33.09 -18.39
C ALA A 159 -6.07 33.95 -19.58
N GLY A 160 -7.34 34.37 -19.59
CA GLY A 160 -7.94 35.15 -20.68
C GLY A 160 -8.09 34.38 -22.00
N ILE A 161 -8.14 33.05 -21.94
CA ILE A 161 -8.25 32.14 -23.10
C ILE A 161 -9.74 31.83 -23.33
N PRO A 162 -10.27 31.96 -24.57
CA PRO A 162 -11.67 31.61 -24.85
C PRO A 162 -11.96 30.13 -24.56
N VAL A 163 -12.97 29.87 -23.73
CA VAL A 163 -13.37 28.50 -23.38
C VAL A 163 -14.23 27.90 -24.50
N PRO A 164 -13.86 26.72 -25.04
CA PRO A 164 -14.71 26.00 -25.99
C PRO A 164 -16.10 25.70 -25.39
N PRO A 165 -17.20 25.85 -26.15
CA PRO A 165 -18.56 25.61 -25.64
C PRO A 165 -18.77 24.21 -25.07
N ARG A 166 -18.08 23.19 -25.60
CA ARG A 166 -18.11 21.82 -25.06
C ARG A 166 -17.43 21.71 -23.69
N ILE A 167 -16.38 22.48 -23.43
CA ILE A 167 -15.73 22.55 -22.11
C ILE A 167 -16.64 23.32 -21.15
N ALA A 168 -17.16 24.47 -21.56
CA ALA A 168 -18.11 25.23 -20.75
C ALA A 168 -19.36 24.40 -20.43
N ALA A 169 -19.87 23.60 -21.37
CA ALA A 169 -20.99 22.69 -21.13
C ALA A 169 -20.62 21.53 -20.20
N ARG A 170 -19.38 21.02 -20.26
CA ARG A 170 -18.88 20.00 -19.30
C ARG A 170 -18.65 20.59 -17.91
N ALA A 171 -18.20 21.84 -17.81
CA ALA A 171 -18.02 22.60 -16.58
C ALA A 171 -19.35 23.06 -15.94
N ALA A 172 -20.35 23.40 -16.76
CA ALA A 172 -21.67 23.85 -16.33
C ALA A 172 -22.63 22.69 -15.99
N ARG A 173 -22.28 21.45 -16.33
CA ARG A 173 -22.92 20.29 -15.71
C ARG A 173 -22.62 20.41 -14.21
N PRO A 174 -23.64 20.35 -13.33
CA PRO A 174 -23.36 20.27 -11.92
C PRO A 174 -22.43 19.08 -11.73
N LEU A 175 -21.22 19.35 -11.21
CA LEU A 175 -20.49 18.31 -10.53
C LEU A 175 -21.50 17.71 -9.54
N SER A 176 -21.83 16.45 -9.71
CA SER A 176 -22.64 15.56 -8.88
C SER A 176 -22.57 15.69 -7.39
N ARG A 177 -22.76 16.84 -6.73
CA ARG A 177 -22.33 16.99 -5.34
C ARG A 177 -20.87 16.50 -5.10
N TRP A 178 -20.01 16.52 -6.12
CA TRP A 178 -18.68 15.86 -6.15
C TRP A 178 -17.54 16.72 -5.57
N ALA A 179 -17.82 17.59 -4.60
CA ALA A 179 -16.85 18.57 -4.07
C ALA A 179 -16.91 18.74 -2.53
N ARG A 180 -17.07 17.63 -1.79
CA ARG A 180 -16.54 17.50 -0.43
C ARG A 180 -15.87 16.13 -0.26
N GLY A 181 -14.70 16.00 -0.88
CA GLY A 181 -13.55 15.26 -0.30
C GLY A 181 -13.59 13.74 -0.21
N ARG A 182 -14.44 13.04 -0.96
CA ARG A 182 -14.47 11.56 -0.97
C ARG A 182 -14.82 11.06 -2.39
N GLU A 183 -13.83 10.48 -3.08
CA GLU A 183 -13.95 9.86 -4.43
C GLU A 183 -14.57 8.45 -4.40
N PHE A 184 -14.94 7.90 -5.55
CA PHE A 184 -15.34 6.49 -5.70
C PHE A 184 -14.42 5.54 -4.89
N PRO A 185 -14.95 4.50 -4.20
CA PRO A 185 -16.31 3.99 -4.24
C PRO A 185 -17.24 4.57 -3.14
N PHE A 186 -16.96 5.73 -2.54
CA PHE A 186 -17.81 6.27 -1.46
C PHE A 186 -19.25 6.56 -1.90
N GLY A 187 -20.21 6.06 -1.12
CA GLY A 187 -21.64 6.13 -1.40
C GLY A 187 -22.17 5.00 -2.30
N GLU A 188 -21.28 4.28 -3.00
CA GLU A 188 -21.66 3.07 -3.74
C GLU A 188 -21.89 1.92 -2.76
N SER A 189 -22.67 0.93 -3.20
CA SER A 189 -23.07 -0.18 -2.35
C SER A 189 -22.69 -1.54 -2.91
N ILE A 190 -22.38 -2.45 -2.00
CA ILE A 190 -22.31 -3.88 -2.28
C ILE A 190 -23.45 -4.50 -1.49
N GLY A 191 -24.52 -4.90 -2.18
CA GLY A 191 -25.76 -5.29 -1.51
C GLY A 191 -26.30 -4.17 -0.63
N GLN A 192 -26.30 -4.38 0.69
CA GLN A 192 -26.80 -3.41 1.68
C GLN A 192 -25.70 -2.54 2.32
N PHE A 193 -24.43 -2.75 1.95
CA PHE A 193 -23.29 -2.13 2.60
C PHE A 193 -22.84 -0.91 1.80
N VAL A 194 -22.89 0.28 2.41
CA VAL A 194 -22.57 1.55 1.74
C VAL A 194 -21.16 1.98 2.11
N ILE A 195 -20.28 2.13 1.11
CA ILE A 195 -18.88 2.48 1.36
C ILE A 195 -18.77 3.92 1.83
N ILE A 196 -18.07 4.11 2.96
CA ILE A 196 -17.93 5.44 3.59
C ILE A 196 -16.50 5.92 3.68
N ASP A 197 -15.49 5.05 3.80
CA ASP A 197 -14.09 5.44 4.02
C ASP A 197 -13.08 4.50 3.34
N GLN A 198 -11.92 5.01 2.90
CA GLN A 198 -10.89 4.22 2.20
C GLN A 198 -9.74 4.01 3.17
N LEU A 199 -9.39 2.75 3.34
CA LEU A 199 -8.35 2.31 4.26
C LEU A 199 -7.02 2.10 3.54
N GLY A 200 -7.05 1.85 2.22
CA GLY A 200 -5.85 1.68 1.40
C GLY A 200 -6.14 1.13 0.00
N GLY A 201 -5.10 1.06 -0.84
CA GLY A 201 -5.19 0.53 -2.20
C GLY A 201 -5.89 1.45 -3.21
N THR A 202 -6.38 0.88 -4.30
CA THR A 202 -7.01 1.60 -5.43
C THR A 202 -8.47 1.18 -5.63
N PRO A 203 -9.29 1.98 -6.34
CA PRO A 203 -10.66 1.65 -6.74
C PRO A 203 -10.91 0.24 -7.31
N ASP A 204 -9.92 -0.33 -7.98
CA ASP A 204 -9.96 -1.65 -8.61
C ASP A 204 -9.25 -2.74 -7.79
N ARG A 205 -8.56 -2.35 -6.72
CA ARG A 205 -7.83 -3.23 -5.79
C ARG A 205 -7.61 -2.52 -4.45
N GLY A 206 -8.66 -2.42 -3.63
CA GLY A 206 -8.67 -1.52 -2.47
C GLY A 206 -9.38 -2.07 -1.25
N ARG A 207 -9.13 -1.41 -0.12
CA ARG A 207 -9.82 -1.66 1.15
C ARG A 207 -10.60 -0.45 1.59
N TYR A 208 -11.81 -0.70 2.08
CA TYR A 208 -12.76 0.33 2.45
C TYR A 208 -13.46 -0.04 3.75
N ARG A 209 -13.96 0.97 4.45
CA ARG A 209 -14.95 0.85 5.50
C ARG A 209 -16.31 1.18 4.89
N ALA A 210 -17.33 0.43 5.28
CA ALA A 210 -18.71 0.65 4.90
C ALA A 210 -19.64 0.66 6.11
N GLU A 211 -20.78 1.32 5.97
CA GLU A 211 -21.87 1.27 6.94
C GLU A 211 -22.79 0.09 6.62
N SER A 212 -23.24 -0.61 7.66
CA SER A 212 -24.38 -1.51 7.64
C SER A 212 -25.41 -1.06 8.68
N PRO A 213 -26.67 -1.55 8.61
CA PRO A 213 -27.71 -1.19 9.58
C PRO A 213 -27.37 -1.54 11.04
N GLU A 214 -26.48 -2.52 11.28
CA GLU A 214 -26.22 -3.09 12.60
C GLU A 214 -24.81 -2.77 13.10
N HIS A 215 -23.79 -2.92 12.23
CA HIS A 215 -22.37 -2.83 12.61
C HIS A 215 -21.50 -2.20 11.53
N PRO A 216 -20.35 -1.59 11.87
CA PRO A 216 -19.34 -1.20 10.87
C PRO A 216 -18.78 -2.46 10.18
N VAL A 217 -18.49 -2.34 8.88
CA VAL A 217 -17.95 -3.44 8.08
C VAL A 217 -16.75 -2.99 7.24
N LEU A 218 -15.92 -3.96 6.89
CA LEU A 218 -14.78 -3.80 6.00
C LEU A 218 -15.10 -4.39 4.64
N ILE A 219 -14.66 -3.71 3.58
CA ILE A 219 -14.84 -4.14 2.20
C ILE A 219 -13.48 -4.25 1.54
N SER A 220 -13.18 -5.44 1.03
CA SER A 220 -12.09 -5.66 0.07
C SER A 220 -12.69 -5.62 -1.33
N LEU A 221 -12.25 -4.69 -2.16
CA LEU A 221 -12.76 -4.48 -3.52
C LEU A 221 -11.69 -4.90 -4.52
N GLY A 222 -12.05 -5.77 -5.46
CA GLY A 222 -11.20 -6.17 -6.58
C GLY A 222 -11.94 -5.98 -7.90
N THR A 223 -11.21 -6.08 -9.01
CA THR A 223 -11.83 -6.30 -10.32
C THR A 223 -12.67 -7.57 -10.35
N LYS A 224 -13.40 -7.77 -11.44
CA LYS A 224 -14.18 -8.99 -11.68
C LYS A 224 -13.40 -10.25 -11.32
N GLN A 225 -13.95 -11.08 -10.45
CA GLN A 225 -13.30 -12.32 -10.04
C GLN A 225 -13.30 -13.36 -11.17
N THR A 226 -12.21 -14.13 -11.25
CA THR A 226 -12.08 -15.27 -12.16
C THR A 226 -12.90 -16.47 -11.65
N GLU A 227 -13.08 -16.57 -10.34
CA GLU A 227 -13.94 -17.54 -9.68
C GLU A 227 -15.38 -17.02 -9.53
N THR A 228 -16.34 -17.95 -9.48
CA THR A 228 -17.75 -17.60 -9.23
C THR A 228 -17.99 -17.27 -7.76
N THR A 229 -19.00 -16.44 -7.45
CA THR A 229 -19.37 -16.12 -6.06
C THR A 229 -19.61 -17.36 -5.19
N PRO A 230 -20.31 -18.42 -5.64
CA PRO A 230 -20.43 -19.66 -4.86
C PRO A 230 -19.08 -20.31 -4.54
N THR A 231 -18.16 -20.37 -5.51
CA THR A 231 -16.81 -20.92 -5.30
C THR A 231 -16.01 -20.11 -4.27
N LEU A 232 -16.11 -18.79 -4.35
CA LEU A 232 -15.47 -17.89 -3.39
C LEU A 232 -16.06 -18.07 -1.98
N LEU A 233 -17.38 -18.21 -1.87
CA LEU A 233 -18.05 -18.46 -0.59
C LEU A 233 -17.62 -19.80 0.00
N ASP A 234 -17.59 -20.89 -0.78
CA ASP A 234 -17.15 -22.20 -0.29
C ASP A 234 -15.72 -22.17 0.28
N ARG A 235 -14.84 -21.36 -0.31
CA ARG A 235 -13.44 -21.22 0.11
C ARG A 235 -13.24 -20.24 1.26
N LEU A 236 -13.99 -19.14 1.28
CA LEU A 236 -13.75 -18.00 2.17
C LEU A 236 -14.73 -17.92 3.34
N ALA A 237 -15.89 -18.57 3.29
CA ALA A 237 -16.91 -18.50 4.34
C ALA A 237 -16.65 -19.46 5.52
N PHE A 238 -15.40 -19.57 5.96
CA PHE A 238 -15.05 -20.33 7.16
C PHE A 238 -15.36 -19.56 8.45
N ASP A 239 -15.77 -20.29 9.49
CA ASP A 239 -16.16 -19.77 10.80
C ASP A 239 -15.16 -20.22 11.87
N ILE A 240 -14.15 -19.40 12.11
CA ILE A 240 -13.10 -19.65 13.10
C ILE A 240 -13.20 -18.60 14.20
N GLU A 241 -13.28 -19.04 15.46
CA GLU A 241 -13.31 -18.13 16.61
C GLU A 241 -12.08 -17.20 16.61
N GLY A 242 -12.34 -15.88 16.58
CA GLY A 242 -11.33 -14.83 16.49
C GLY A 242 -11.03 -14.36 15.06
N VAL A 243 -11.64 -14.96 14.04
CA VAL A 243 -11.69 -14.43 12.67
C VAL A 243 -13.02 -13.70 12.47
N ALA A 244 -12.98 -12.52 11.87
CA ALA A 244 -14.17 -11.74 11.57
C ALA A 244 -15.13 -12.52 10.65
N PRO A 245 -16.44 -12.52 10.91
CA PRO A 245 -17.41 -13.14 10.01
C PRO A 245 -17.39 -12.55 8.60
N LEU A 246 -17.44 -13.42 7.58
CA LEU A 246 -17.73 -13.02 6.21
C LEU A 246 -19.25 -12.79 6.08
N LEU A 247 -19.64 -11.58 5.70
CA LEU A 247 -21.05 -11.18 5.62
C LEU A 247 -21.60 -11.28 4.20
N HIS A 248 -20.79 -10.96 3.19
CA HIS A 248 -21.24 -10.93 1.80
C HIS A 248 -20.09 -10.97 0.80
N ILE A 249 -20.34 -11.52 -0.39
CA ILE A 249 -19.52 -11.33 -1.58
C ILE A 249 -20.48 -10.99 -2.73
N GLY A 250 -20.22 -9.88 -3.41
CA GLY A 250 -21.11 -9.39 -4.46
C GLY A 250 -20.48 -8.34 -5.33
N ASP A 251 -21.13 -8.03 -6.44
CA ASP A 251 -20.69 -6.97 -7.33
C ASP A 251 -20.99 -5.60 -6.73
N LEU A 252 -20.11 -4.64 -7.00
CA LEU A 252 -20.32 -3.25 -6.68
C LEU A 252 -21.40 -2.68 -7.60
N ASP A 253 -22.46 -2.13 -7.04
CA ASP A 253 -23.50 -1.43 -7.79
C ASP A 253 -23.02 -0.02 -8.15
N ALA A 254 -22.05 0.06 -9.07
CA ALA A 254 -21.49 1.32 -9.53
C ALA A 254 -22.16 1.78 -10.84
N GLY A 255 -22.85 2.92 -10.81
CA GLY A 255 -23.54 3.50 -11.97
C GLY A 255 -22.62 3.96 -13.12
N ASN A 256 -21.31 3.72 -13.03
CA ASN A 256 -20.28 4.18 -13.96
C ASN A 256 -19.77 3.09 -14.93
N GLY A 257 -20.28 1.86 -14.83
CA GLY A 257 -19.92 0.75 -15.72
C GLY A 257 -18.62 0.00 -15.34
N MET A 258 -17.98 0.33 -14.21
CA MET A 258 -16.87 -0.46 -13.69
C MET A 258 -17.38 -1.73 -13.02
N VAL A 259 -16.82 -2.89 -13.40
CA VAL A 259 -17.20 -4.19 -12.84
C VAL A 259 -16.18 -4.58 -11.78
N CYS A 260 -16.51 -4.24 -10.54
CA CYS A 260 -15.78 -4.67 -9.35
C CYS A 260 -16.61 -5.67 -8.56
N THR A 261 -15.93 -6.62 -7.93
CA THR A 261 -16.52 -7.52 -6.94
C THR A 261 -15.94 -7.16 -5.59
N GLY A 262 -16.78 -7.09 -4.57
CA GLY A 262 -16.37 -6.84 -3.20
C GLY A 262 -16.68 -7.99 -2.27
N LEU A 263 -15.80 -8.14 -1.27
CA LEU A 263 -15.93 -9.04 -0.15
C LEU A 263 -16.14 -8.21 1.12
N VAL A 264 -17.17 -8.52 1.89
CA VAL A 264 -17.60 -7.76 3.07
C VAL A 264 -17.41 -8.59 4.34
N GLU A 265 -16.61 -8.09 5.27
CA GLU A 265 -16.33 -8.70 6.57
C GLU A 265 -16.78 -7.77 7.69
N LEU A 266 -17.18 -8.33 8.83
CA LEU A 266 -17.44 -7.52 10.03
C LEU A 266 -16.16 -6.79 10.47
N GLU A 267 -16.25 -5.50 10.82
CA GLU A 267 -15.10 -4.81 11.43
C GLU A 267 -15.00 -5.19 12.92
N PRO A 268 -13.90 -5.80 13.40
CA PRO A 268 -13.73 -6.07 14.82
C PRO A 268 -13.64 -4.79 15.65
N GLU A 269 -13.97 -4.87 16.94
CA GLU A 269 -13.77 -3.75 17.87
C GLU A 269 -12.29 -3.38 18.01
N GLY A 270 -12.00 -2.14 18.42
CA GLY A 270 -10.62 -1.66 18.61
C GLY A 270 -10.04 -1.04 17.34
N ALA A 271 -8.74 -1.23 17.13
CA ALA A 271 -8.02 -0.69 15.98
C ALA A 271 -7.00 -1.70 15.45
N PRO A 272 -6.57 -1.60 14.17
CA PRO A 272 -5.46 -2.39 13.66
C PRO A 272 -4.20 -2.21 14.51
N VAL A 273 -3.39 -3.28 14.62
CA VAL A 273 -2.23 -3.28 15.50
C VAL A 273 -1.17 -2.27 15.06
N GLY A 274 -0.85 -1.34 15.96
CA GLY A 274 0.19 -0.33 15.82
C GLY A 274 1.57 -0.82 16.27
N GLU A 275 2.49 0.10 16.52
CA GLU A 275 3.81 -0.21 17.09
C GLU A 275 3.68 -0.86 18.47
N LEU A 276 4.55 -1.82 18.78
CA LEU A 276 4.52 -2.62 20.00
C LEU A 276 5.92 -2.71 20.62
N ASP A 277 5.98 -2.74 21.95
CA ASP A 277 7.15 -3.25 22.65
C ASP A 277 7.23 -4.80 22.52
N VAL A 278 8.40 -5.36 22.85
CA VAL A 278 8.67 -6.81 22.74
C VAL A 278 7.66 -7.67 23.51
N GLY A 279 7.27 -7.25 24.72
CA GLY A 279 6.33 -8.01 25.55
C GLY A 279 4.92 -7.97 24.98
N SER A 280 4.48 -6.80 24.53
CA SER A 280 3.19 -6.58 23.89
C SER A 280 3.08 -7.33 22.56
N ALA A 281 4.14 -7.29 21.73
CA ALA A 281 4.25 -8.09 20.52
C ALA A 281 4.13 -9.60 20.80
N ALA A 282 4.79 -10.09 21.85
CA ALA A 282 4.65 -11.48 22.24
C ALA A 282 3.24 -11.85 22.72
N ARG A 283 2.57 -11.00 23.51
CA ARG A 283 1.18 -11.23 23.95
C ARG A 283 0.18 -11.23 22.79
N VAL A 284 0.34 -10.31 21.84
CA VAL A 284 -0.46 -10.28 20.60
C VAL A 284 -0.18 -11.53 19.76
N GLY A 285 1.11 -11.87 19.56
CA GLY A 285 1.53 -13.04 18.79
C GLY A 285 0.98 -14.36 19.34
N LEU A 286 0.94 -14.54 20.67
CA LEU A 286 0.34 -15.72 21.31
C LEU A 286 -1.16 -15.84 21.05
N GLN A 287 -1.90 -14.73 21.09
CA GLN A 287 -3.34 -14.71 20.81
C GLN A 287 -3.62 -14.99 19.33
N VAL A 288 -2.86 -14.40 18.41
CA VAL A 288 -2.96 -14.69 16.97
C VAL A 288 -2.61 -16.16 16.70
N ALA A 289 -1.56 -16.69 17.31
CA ALA A 289 -1.20 -18.09 17.19
C ALA A 289 -2.30 -19.05 17.69
N ALA A 290 -3.05 -18.67 18.73
CA ALA A 290 -4.21 -19.44 19.18
C ALA A 290 -5.34 -19.47 18.13
N ILE A 291 -5.57 -18.37 17.41
CA ILE A 291 -6.52 -18.31 16.29
C ILE A 291 -6.02 -19.20 15.13
N LEU A 292 -4.73 -19.11 14.78
CA LEU A 292 -4.11 -19.95 13.77
C LEU A 292 -4.22 -21.44 14.09
N ARG A 293 -4.00 -21.85 15.34
CA ARG A 293 -4.18 -23.25 15.76
C ARG A 293 -5.60 -23.76 15.50
N ARG A 294 -6.63 -22.94 15.76
CA ARG A 294 -8.02 -23.31 15.46
C ARG A 294 -8.25 -23.48 13.96
N ALA A 295 -7.79 -22.51 13.16
CA ALA A 295 -7.89 -22.59 11.69
C ALA A 295 -7.16 -23.83 11.13
N HIS A 296 -5.92 -24.06 11.56
CA HIS A 296 -5.09 -25.18 11.10
C HIS A 296 -5.67 -26.53 11.50
N ALA A 297 -6.32 -26.64 12.66
CA ALA A 297 -7.01 -27.85 13.09
C ALA A 297 -8.19 -28.23 12.17
N GLU A 298 -8.78 -27.24 11.50
CA GLU A 298 -9.83 -27.42 10.48
C GLU A 298 -9.27 -27.53 9.06
N GLY A 299 -7.94 -27.53 8.89
CA GLY A 299 -7.29 -27.58 7.58
C GLY A 299 -7.35 -26.27 6.80
N ILE A 300 -7.65 -25.15 7.48
CA ILE A 300 -7.75 -23.82 6.88
C ILE A 300 -6.45 -23.07 7.12
N THR A 301 -5.83 -22.57 6.05
CA THR A 301 -4.75 -21.56 6.11
C THR A 301 -5.35 -20.18 5.94
N LEU A 302 -5.04 -19.23 6.83
CA LEU A 302 -5.61 -17.89 6.76
C LEU A 302 -5.03 -17.11 5.57
N GLY A 303 -3.70 -17.16 5.39
CA GLY A 303 -3.01 -16.75 4.16
C GLY A 303 -2.98 -15.25 3.86
N GLY A 304 -3.47 -14.41 4.77
CA GLY A 304 -3.51 -12.95 4.63
C GLY A 304 -3.25 -12.21 5.94
N LEU A 305 -2.43 -12.79 6.82
CA LEU A 305 -2.02 -12.14 8.06
C LEU A 305 -1.11 -10.95 7.79
N ARG A 306 -1.44 -9.81 8.39
CA ARG A 306 -0.68 -8.56 8.30
C ARG A 306 -1.17 -7.57 9.35
N PRO A 307 -0.40 -6.52 9.68
CA PRO A 307 -0.74 -5.65 10.79
C PRO A 307 -2.08 -4.91 10.62
N GLU A 308 -2.40 -4.50 9.39
CA GLU A 308 -3.62 -3.75 9.08
C GLU A 308 -4.90 -4.59 9.14
N LEU A 309 -4.79 -5.90 9.40
CA LEU A 309 -5.89 -6.86 9.48
C LEU A 309 -5.94 -7.61 10.82
N ILE A 310 -5.11 -7.24 11.80
CA ILE A 310 -5.15 -7.77 13.18
C ILE A 310 -5.61 -6.63 14.08
N TYR A 311 -6.80 -6.77 14.66
CA TYR A 311 -7.42 -5.75 15.50
C TYR A 311 -7.13 -6.01 16.98
N VAL A 312 -6.83 -4.94 17.71
CA VAL A 312 -6.46 -4.98 19.12
C VAL A 312 -7.14 -3.87 19.94
N ASP A 313 -7.31 -4.13 21.24
CA ASP A 313 -7.63 -3.15 22.30
C ASP A 313 -6.56 -3.29 23.40
N GLY A 314 -5.57 -2.42 23.39
CA GLY A 314 -4.30 -2.65 24.08
C GLY A 314 -3.61 -3.90 23.52
N ASP A 315 -3.29 -4.86 24.39
CA ASP A 315 -2.71 -6.15 23.98
C ASP A 315 -3.74 -7.23 23.64
N ARG A 316 -5.03 -6.95 23.84
CA ARG A 316 -6.09 -7.95 23.59
C ARG A 316 -6.40 -7.97 22.10
N VAL A 317 -6.22 -9.12 21.45
CA VAL A 317 -6.67 -9.32 20.06
C VAL A 317 -8.19 -9.46 20.05
N THR A 318 -8.86 -8.57 19.34
CA THR A 318 -10.33 -8.53 19.23
C THR A 318 -10.83 -9.23 17.96
N GLY A 319 -9.99 -9.35 16.93
CA GLY A 319 -10.30 -10.14 15.74
C GLY A 319 -9.25 -10.03 14.64
N ILE A 320 -9.32 -10.95 13.66
CA ILE A 320 -8.48 -10.95 12.45
C ILE A 320 -9.38 -10.92 11.21
N VAL A 321 -8.97 -10.19 10.17
CA VAL A 321 -9.76 -9.98 8.94
C VAL A 321 -8.96 -10.47 7.71
N PRO A 322 -8.68 -11.77 7.57
CA PRO A 322 -7.57 -12.27 6.74
C PRO A 322 -7.90 -12.40 5.24
N ARG A 323 -9.14 -12.16 4.81
CA ARG A 323 -9.61 -12.60 3.49
C ARG A 323 -9.21 -11.69 2.33
N CYS A 324 -8.72 -10.48 2.60
CA CYS A 324 -8.36 -9.50 1.56
C CYS A 324 -7.38 -10.09 0.52
N GLU A 325 -6.22 -10.61 0.94
CA GLU A 325 -5.22 -11.15 0.00
C GLU A 325 -5.70 -12.41 -0.73
N PRO A 326 -6.25 -13.44 -0.05
CA PRO A 326 -6.84 -14.61 -0.72
C PRO A 326 -7.98 -14.28 -1.69
N PHE A 327 -8.74 -13.21 -1.44
CA PHE A 327 -9.79 -12.72 -2.33
C PHE A 327 -9.21 -11.96 -3.54
N LEU A 328 -8.26 -11.05 -3.31
CA LEU A 328 -7.64 -10.30 -4.40
C LEU A 328 -6.79 -11.18 -5.32
N ALA A 329 -6.30 -12.32 -4.83
CA ALA A 329 -5.58 -13.31 -5.65
C ALA A 329 -6.44 -13.93 -6.77
N THR A 330 -7.78 -13.94 -6.62
CA THR A 330 -8.71 -14.49 -7.61
C THR A 330 -9.27 -13.44 -8.57
N ALA A 331 -8.88 -12.17 -8.41
CA ALA A 331 -9.31 -11.08 -9.28
C ALA A 331 -8.74 -11.26 -10.70
N SER A 332 -9.58 -11.05 -11.72
CA SER A 332 -9.12 -11.04 -13.11
C SER A 332 -8.11 -9.93 -13.26
N TRP A 333 -6.92 -10.23 -13.77
CA TRP A 333 -5.85 -9.25 -13.94
C TRP A 333 -6.35 -7.99 -14.65
N PRO A 334 -6.03 -6.80 -14.11
CA PRO A 334 -5.54 -5.73 -14.95
C PRO A 334 -4.07 -5.47 -14.59
N CYS A 335 -3.25 -5.47 -15.64
CA CYS A 335 -2.01 -4.71 -15.84
C CYS A 335 -0.97 -4.63 -14.69
N TYR A 336 0.24 -5.08 -15.02
CA TYR A 336 1.48 -4.63 -14.41
C TYR A 336 1.46 -3.09 -14.17
N GLY A 337 1.70 -2.66 -12.93
CA GLY A 337 1.77 -1.24 -12.56
C GLY A 337 0.66 -0.72 -11.64
N VAL A 338 -0.32 -1.54 -11.24
CA VAL A 338 -1.28 -1.20 -10.17
C VAL A 338 -0.58 -1.34 -8.80
N PRO A 339 -0.61 -0.32 -7.91
CA PRO A 339 -0.11 -0.47 -6.55
C PRO A 339 -0.83 -1.63 -5.85
N PRO A 340 -0.14 -2.45 -5.04
CA PRO A 340 -0.82 -3.46 -4.24
C PRO A 340 -1.83 -2.80 -3.29
N ALA A 341 -2.86 -3.55 -2.84
CA ALA A 341 -3.85 -3.06 -1.86
C ALA A 341 -3.20 -2.57 -0.55
N PHE A 342 -1.93 -2.89 -0.38
CA PHE A 342 -1.09 -2.52 0.73
C PHE A 342 0.32 -2.18 0.23
N GLU A 343 1.04 -1.34 0.96
CA GLU A 343 2.37 -0.86 0.57
C GLU A 343 3.46 -1.94 0.67
N HIS A 344 3.38 -2.76 1.73
CA HIS A 344 4.33 -3.83 2.04
C HIS A 344 3.67 -5.21 2.00
N PHE A 345 4.45 -6.21 1.60
CA PHE A 345 4.04 -7.61 1.56
C PHE A 345 4.41 -8.34 2.85
N PHE A 346 3.45 -9.09 3.39
CA PHE A 346 3.65 -10.01 4.53
C PHE A 346 3.49 -11.48 4.11
N VAL A 347 3.24 -11.73 2.83
CA VAL A 347 3.05 -13.05 2.25
C VAL A 347 4.36 -13.84 2.19
N ALA A 348 4.25 -15.15 2.36
CA ALA A 348 5.42 -16.04 2.33
C ALA A 348 5.99 -16.21 0.90
N PRO A 349 7.28 -16.55 0.74
CA PRO A 349 7.90 -16.74 -0.57
C PRO A 349 7.17 -17.74 -1.48
N GLU A 350 6.67 -18.84 -0.91
CA GLU A 350 5.90 -19.85 -1.65
C GLU A 350 4.60 -19.26 -2.23
N GLN A 351 3.96 -18.31 -1.55
CA GLN A 351 2.75 -17.64 -2.07
C GLN A 351 3.09 -16.70 -3.24
N LEU A 352 4.24 -16.01 -3.17
CA LEU A 352 4.73 -15.15 -4.26
C LEU A 352 5.11 -15.97 -5.50
N ASN A 353 5.58 -17.21 -5.32
CA ASN A 353 5.85 -18.15 -6.40
C ASN A 353 4.58 -18.78 -6.99
N GLY A 354 3.42 -18.60 -6.36
CA GLY A 354 2.16 -19.22 -6.77
C GLY A 354 1.99 -20.67 -6.28
N ASP A 355 2.82 -21.13 -5.35
CA ASP A 355 2.66 -22.42 -4.69
C ASP A 355 1.50 -22.38 -3.66
N PRO A 356 0.89 -23.53 -3.33
CA PRO A 356 -0.17 -23.58 -2.33
C PRO A 356 0.31 -23.10 -0.96
N ALA A 357 -0.38 -22.11 -0.39
CA ALA A 357 -0.16 -21.65 0.98
C ALA A 357 -0.58 -22.75 1.98
N GLY A 358 0.28 -23.03 2.97
CA GLY A 358 -0.03 -23.93 4.08
C GLY A 358 0.22 -23.27 5.43
N ALA A 359 0.14 -24.04 6.52
CA ALA A 359 0.36 -23.55 7.88
C ALA A 359 1.68 -22.77 8.08
N ALA A 360 2.74 -23.16 7.36
CA ALA A 360 4.02 -22.46 7.38
C ALA A 360 3.93 -21.01 6.86
N ALA A 361 3.04 -20.73 5.92
CA ALA A 361 2.84 -19.39 5.38
C ALA A 361 2.25 -18.44 6.44
N ASP A 362 1.30 -18.93 7.24
CA ASP A 362 0.76 -18.15 8.37
C ASP A 362 1.82 -17.87 9.45
N VAL A 363 2.73 -18.82 9.70
CA VAL A 363 3.86 -18.61 10.63
C VAL A 363 4.83 -17.54 10.12
N PHE A 364 5.13 -17.55 8.82
CA PHE A 364 5.95 -16.52 8.19
C PHE A 364 5.30 -15.16 8.35
N ALA A 365 4.02 -15.04 7.97
CA ALA A 365 3.29 -13.79 8.01
C ALA A 365 3.17 -13.25 9.44
N LEU A 366 2.85 -14.11 10.43
CA LEU A 366 2.84 -13.71 11.84
C LEU A 366 4.21 -13.21 12.30
N THR A 367 5.28 -13.90 11.92
CA THR A 367 6.64 -13.49 12.30
C THR A 367 7.03 -12.15 11.66
N ALA A 368 6.64 -11.93 10.40
CA ALA A 368 6.85 -10.67 9.70
C ALA A 368 6.09 -9.52 10.38
N VAL A 369 4.84 -9.75 10.81
CA VAL A 369 4.06 -8.80 11.61
C VAL A 369 4.79 -8.44 12.91
N LEU A 370 5.29 -9.42 13.65
CA LEU A 370 5.96 -9.17 14.93
C LEU A 370 7.27 -8.40 14.75
N ALA A 371 8.06 -8.74 13.72
CA ALA A 371 9.27 -8.00 13.39
C ALA A 371 8.94 -6.54 13.04
N ASP A 372 7.95 -6.35 12.17
CA ASP A 372 7.55 -5.06 11.67
C ASP A 372 7.00 -4.13 12.76
N ARG A 373 6.18 -4.66 13.68
CA ARG A 373 5.59 -3.87 14.76
C ARG A 373 6.57 -3.49 15.87
N VAL A 374 7.70 -4.21 16.00
CA VAL A 374 8.71 -3.92 17.04
C VAL A 374 9.90 -3.14 16.49
N GLY A 375 10.34 -3.43 15.26
CA GLY A 375 11.58 -2.89 14.71
C GLY A 375 11.49 -2.38 13.27
N GLY A 376 10.30 -2.39 12.66
CA GLY A 376 10.09 -2.02 11.26
C GLY A 376 10.20 -3.19 10.29
N HIS A 377 9.76 -2.97 9.05
CA HIS A 377 9.57 -4.03 8.06
C HIS A 377 10.85 -4.88 7.84
N PRO A 378 10.78 -6.22 7.93
CA PRO A 378 11.98 -7.06 7.92
C PRO A 378 12.67 -7.16 6.55
N PHE A 379 12.02 -6.73 5.47
CA PHE A 379 12.53 -6.77 4.10
C PHE A 379 12.60 -5.38 3.49
N THR A 380 13.61 -5.14 2.64
CA THR A 380 13.84 -3.85 1.98
C THR A 380 12.85 -3.61 0.82
N GLY A 381 12.81 -2.37 0.32
CA GLY A 381 12.06 -2.01 -0.88
C GLY A 381 10.54 -1.86 -0.64
N ALA A 382 9.82 -1.62 -1.74
CA ALA A 382 8.35 -1.48 -1.75
C ALA A 382 7.80 -2.11 -3.04
N GLY A 383 6.55 -2.57 -3.02
CA GLY A 383 5.94 -3.23 -4.19
C GLY A 383 6.80 -4.39 -4.72
N THR A 384 7.09 -4.42 -6.01
CA THR A 384 7.83 -5.51 -6.67
C THR A 384 9.21 -5.75 -6.06
N THR A 385 9.95 -4.71 -5.64
CA THR A 385 11.28 -4.90 -5.06
C THR A 385 11.21 -5.55 -3.68
N ASN A 386 10.16 -5.25 -2.90
CA ASN A 386 9.89 -5.93 -1.63
C ASN A 386 9.52 -7.41 -1.82
N ALA A 387 8.70 -7.71 -2.82
CA ALA A 387 8.39 -9.11 -3.17
C ALA A 387 9.66 -9.89 -3.56
N ILE A 388 10.56 -9.30 -4.34
CA ILE A 388 11.85 -9.92 -4.68
C ILE A 388 12.69 -10.16 -3.43
N ALA A 389 12.80 -9.17 -2.54
CA ALA A 389 13.56 -9.31 -1.29
C ALA A 389 13.04 -10.47 -0.42
N ILE A 390 11.72 -10.61 -0.31
CA ILE A 390 11.08 -11.76 0.38
C ILE A 390 11.45 -13.08 -0.30
N MET A 391 11.30 -13.16 -1.64
CA MET A 391 11.58 -14.38 -2.40
C MET A 391 13.03 -14.86 -2.27
N VAL A 392 14.00 -13.94 -2.20
CA VAL A 392 15.42 -14.28 -2.03
C VAL A 392 15.88 -14.32 -0.58
N GLY A 393 15.01 -14.00 0.38
CA GLY A 393 15.34 -13.96 1.81
C GLY A 393 16.28 -12.80 2.20
N GLU A 394 16.30 -11.70 1.45
CA GLU A 394 17.13 -10.53 1.74
C GLU A 394 16.50 -9.67 2.84
N ARG A 395 16.99 -9.86 4.07
CA ARG A 395 16.45 -9.21 5.27
C ARG A 395 17.25 -7.97 5.67
N MET A 396 16.55 -6.98 6.21
CA MET A 396 17.17 -5.87 6.93
C MET A 396 17.82 -6.40 8.23
N PRO A 397 18.98 -5.84 8.64
CA PRO A 397 19.61 -6.24 9.90
C PRO A 397 18.69 -5.92 11.10
N TRP A 398 18.44 -6.93 11.93
CA TRP A 398 17.72 -6.74 13.18
C TRP A 398 18.59 -6.02 14.21
N THR A 399 18.07 -4.94 14.81
CA THR A 399 18.77 -4.14 15.83
C THR A 399 18.10 -4.21 17.21
N GLY A 400 17.00 -4.95 17.34
CA GLY A 400 16.23 -5.08 18.58
C GLY A 400 16.76 -6.19 19.49
N GLU A 401 15.87 -6.68 20.36
CA GLU A 401 16.21 -7.68 21.38
C GLU A 401 16.68 -9.01 20.73
N PRO A 402 17.78 -9.64 21.21
CA PRO A 402 18.38 -10.82 20.56
C PRO A 402 17.51 -12.08 20.49
N ASP A 403 16.76 -12.40 21.54
CA ASP A 403 15.86 -13.56 21.58
C ASP A 403 14.69 -13.39 20.60
N LEU A 404 14.15 -12.17 20.47
CA LEU A 404 13.18 -11.86 19.43
C LEU A 404 13.82 -11.94 18.04
N GLY A 405 15.05 -11.45 17.86
CA GLY A 405 15.80 -11.57 16.62
C GLY A 405 15.98 -13.04 16.18
N ALA A 406 16.35 -13.91 17.11
CA ALA A 406 16.50 -15.35 16.85
C ALA A 406 15.18 -16.05 16.51
N LEU A 407 14.06 -15.57 17.05
CA LEU A 407 12.72 -16.03 16.64
C LEU A 407 12.37 -15.54 15.23
N ILE A 408 12.64 -14.27 14.92
CA ILE A 408 12.42 -13.68 13.60
C ILE A 408 13.21 -14.43 12.53
N ASP A 409 14.47 -14.78 12.80
CA ASP A 409 15.31 -15.60 11.93
C ASP A 409 14.69 -16.96 11.60
N ALA A 410 14.15 -17.65 12.60
CA ALA A 410 13.56 -18.98 12.42
C ALA A 410 12.19 -18.94 11.74
N GLY A 411 11.39 -17.89 11.99
CA GLY A 411 10.06 -17.71 11.41
C GLY A 411 10.06 -17.14 10.00
N LEU A 412 11.09 -16.38 9.61
CA LEU A 412 11.26 -15.83 8.25
C LEU A 412 12.18 -16.66 7.35
N GLU A 413 12.45 -17.91 7.71
CA GLU A 413 13.16 -18.86 6.83
C GLU A 413 12.38 -19.04 5.51
N PRO A 414 12.99 -18.76 4.34
CA PRO A 414 12.30 -18.82 3.06
C PRO A 414 11.76 -20.20 2.71
N ASP A 415 12.49 -21.28 3.04
CA ASP A 415 12.04 -22.65 2.79
C ASP A 415 10.99 -23.07 3.83
N PRO A 416 9.71 -23.30 3.46
CA PRO A 416 8.66 -23.63 4.41
C PRO A 416 8.91 -24.95 5.16
N SER A 417 9.74 -25.86 4.64
CA SER A 417 10.09 -27.11 5.31
C SER A 417 11.13 -26.95 6.42
N ARG A 418 11.89 -25.84 6.39
CA ARG A 418 12.92 -25.49 7.38
C ARG A 418 12.46 -24.41 8.35
N ARG A 419 11.36 -23.74 8.03
CA ARG A 419 10.73 -22.71 8.86
C ARG A 419 10.22 -23.31 10.17
N ILE A 420 10.36 -22.56 11.25
CA ILE A 420 9.84 -22.96 12.57
C ILE A 420 8.34 -23.28 12.50
N GLY A 421 7.90 -24.28 13.27
CA GLY A 421 6.48 -24.60 13.39
C GLY A 421 5.74 -23.64 14.32
N LEU A 422 4.41 -23.57 14.20
CA LEU A 422 3.57 -22.69 15.03
C LEU A 422 3.71 -22.97 16.54
N ASP A 423 3.83 -24.24 16.94
CA ASP A 423 3.98 -24.61 18.35
C ASP A 423 5.32 -24.18 18.94
N GLU A 424 6.40 -24.27 18.16
CA GLU A 424 7.71 -23.83 18.60
C GLU A 424 7.80 -22.29 18.61
N LEU A 425 7.16 -21.62 17.65
CA LEU A 425 7.00 -20.16 17.69
C LEU A 425 6.30 -19.72 18.98
N VAL A 426 5.20 -20.38 19.36
CA VAL A 426 4.49 -20.10 20.62
C VAL A 426 5.39 -20.30 21.84
N ALA A 427 6.08 -21.44 21.92
CA ALA A 427 6.98 -21.73 23.04
C ALA A 427 8.10 -20.68 23.19
N ARG A 428 8.53 -20.05 22.09
CA ARG A 428 9.52 -18.96 22.09
C ARG A 428 8.93 -17.59 22.39
N LEU A 429 7.65 -17.35 22.11
CA LEU A 429 6.96 -16.10 22.45
C LEU A 429 6.55 -16.03 23.93
N GLU A 430 6.15 -17.14 24.55
CA GLU A 430 5.78 -17.22 25.97
C GLU A 430 6.77 -16.51 26.91
N PRO A 431 8.09 -16.82 26.87
CA PRO A 431 9.04 -16.16 27.76
C PRO A 431 9.23 -14.67 27.47
N LEU A 432 8.91 -14.18 26.27
CA LEU A 432 8.98 -12.75 25.88
C LEU A 432 7.75 -11.99 26.39
N ALA A 433 6.56 -12.58 26.32
CA ALA A 433 5.31 -11.99 26.80
C ALA A 433 5.38 -11.66 28.30
N ASP A 434 6.04 -12.52 29.05
CA ASP A 434 6.26 -12.39 30.49
C ASP A 434 7.43 -11.43 30.85
N ARG A 435 7.96 -10.61 29.93
CA ARG A 435 9.09 -9.69 30.21
C ARG A 435 8.67 -8.28 30.62
N ASN A 436 7.42 -7.88 30.41
CA ASN A 436 6.94 -6.57 30.87
C ASN A 436 6.47 -6.66 32.33
N PRO A 437 7.18 -6.05 33.29
CA PRO A 437 6.82 -6.16 34.70
C PRO A 437 5.51 -5.44 35.05
N GLU A 438 5.11 -4.38 34.36
CA GLU A 438 3.82 -3.70 34.62
C GLU A 438 2.62 -4.62 34.38
N SER A 439 2.75 -5.53 33.40
CA SER A 439 1.73 -6.51 33.02
C SER A 439 1.82 -7.82 33.81
N ALA A 440 2.85 -7.99 34.64
CA ALA A 440 3.11 -9.20 35.39
C ALA A 440 2.41 -9.20 36.76
N VAL A 441 2.12 -10.41 37.27
CA VAL A 441 1.73 -10.56 38.68
C VAL A 441 3.00 -10.59 39.52
N ILE A 442 3.29 -9.47 40.19
CA ILE A 442 4.45 -9.32 41.07
C ILE A 442 3.96 -9.17 42.50
N GLU A 443 4.43 -10.07 43.37
CA GLU A 443 4.18 -10.01 44.81
C GLU A 443 5.24 -9.14 45.48
N TRP A 444 4.82 -7.99 45.98
CA TRP A 444 5.70 -7.03 46.60
C TRP A 444 5.80 -7.23 48.11
N LYS A 445 6.99 -7.04 48.67
CA LYS A 445 7.27 -7.06 50.11
C LYS A 445 7.66 -5.66 50.58
N ARG A 446 7.23 -5.28 51.78
CA ARG A 446 7.68 -4.03 52.42
C ARG A 446 9.14 -4.15 52.82
N THR A 447 9.90 -3.09 52.57
CA THR A 447 11.30 -2.97 53.03
C THR A 447 11.39 -2.29 54.40
N GLY A 448 10.44 -1.41 54.72
CA GLY A 448 10.50 -0.52 55.89
C GLY A 448 11.21 0.81 55.60
N ASP A 449 11.70 1.01 54.38
CA ASP A 449 12.33 2.24 53.90
C ASP A 449 11.26 3.17 53.28
N GLY A 450 11.32 4.47 53.58
CA GLY A 450 10.37 5.45 53.04
C GLY A 450 10.64 5.82 51.59
N GLU A 451 11.91 5.85 51.19
CA GLU A 451 12.35 6.16 49.83
C GLU A 451 12.23 4.92 48.93
N PHE A 452 12.51 3.73 49.47
CA PHE A 452 12.45 2.46 48.74
C PHE A 452 11.41 1.48 49.32
N PRO A 453 10.10 1.79 49.31
CA PRO A 453 9.11 1.11 50.15
C PRO A 453 8.84 -0.36 49.82
N TYR A 454 9.09 -0.79 48.59
CA TYR A 454 8.73 -2.13 48.14
C TYR A 454 9.88 -2.81 47.40
N ARG A 455 10.03 -4.12 47.64
CA ARG A 455 10.95 -4.99 46.91
C ARG A 455 10.24 -6.28 46.50
N ALA A 456 10.59 -6.78 45.32
CA ALA A 456 10.17 -8.07 44.83
C ALA A 456 11.35 -8.78 44.17
N THR A 457 11.28 -10.11 44.07
CA THR A 457 12.18 -10.86 43.18
C THR A 457 11.31 -11.41 42.07
N TRP A 458 11.59 -11.01 40.84
CA TRP A 458 10.83 -11.43 39.67
C TRP A 458 11.78 -11.93 38.58
N ARG A 459 11.56 -13.17 38.15
CA ARG A 459 12.43 -13.89 37.18
C ARG A 459 13.92 -13.87 37.55
N GLY A 460 14.21 -14.02 38.85
CA GLY A 460 15.58 -14.05 39.38
C GLY A 460 16.28 -12.70 39.44
N LYS A 461 15.58 -11.61 39.12
CA LYS A 461 16.07 -10.24 39.28
C LYS A 461 15.40 -9.57 40.48
N ASP A 462 16.16 -8.73 41.17
CA ASP A 462 15.66 -7.95 42.31
C ASP A 462 15.10 -6.62 41.84
N PHE A 463 13.82 -6.42 42.14
CA PHE A 463 13.02 -5.27 41.75
C PHE A 463 12.77 -4.41 42.98
N VAL A 464 12.97 -3.10 42.87
CA VAL A 464 12.75 -2.15 43.96
C VAL A 464 11.90 -0.99 43.46
N ILE A 465 10.94 -0.54 44.25
CA ILE A 465 10.21 0.71 43.98
C ILE A 465 10.86 1.84 44.75
N ARG A 466 11.24 2.90 44.04
CA ARG A 466 11.57 4.21 44.60
C ARG A 466 10.33 5.11 44.56
N VAL A 467 10.12 5.90 45.61
CA VAL A 467 9.13 7.00 45.63
C VAL A 467 9.86 8.28 45.32
N ASN A 468 9.44 9.01 44.28
CA ASN A 468 10.10 10.24 43.88
C ASN A 468 9.41 11.48 44.47
N ASP A 469 9.99 12.67 44.22
CA ASP A 469 9.46 13.95 44.68
C ASP A 469 8.29 14.42 43.79
N PHE A 470 7.12 13.81 43.98
CA PHE A 470 5.90 14.14 43.24
C PHE A 470 5.30 15.49 43.70
N PRO A 471 4.88 16.40 42.79
CA PRO A 471 4.66 16.20 41.36
C PRO A 471 5.82 16.66 40.45
N ALA A 472 7.01 16.93 40.99
CA ALA A 472 8.15 17.34 40.16
C ALA A 472 8.72 16.16 39.35
N GLU A 473 8.58 14.94 39.86
CA GLU A 473 8.95 13.66 39.23
C GLU A 473 7.77 12.66 39.26
N PRO A 474 7.76 11.61 38.41
CA PRO A 474 6.74 10.56 38.42
C PRO A 474 6.59 9.91 39.79
N LEU A 475 5.38 9.49 40.19
CA LEU A 475 5.12 9.06 41.58
C LEU A 475 6.04 7.91 42.06
N TYR A 476 6.34 6.96 41.19
CA TYR A 476 7.25 5.86 41.46
C TYR A 476 8.25 5.64 40.33
N THR A 477 9.43 5.10 40.65
CA THR A 477 10.34 4.49 39.67
C THR A 477 10.61 3.04 40.06
N LEU A 478 10.46 2.13 39.09
CA LEU A 478 10.85 0.74 39.21
C LEU A 478 12.33 0.59 38.88
N LEU A 479 13.10 0.09 39.84
CA LEU A 479 14.52 -0.22 39.72
C LEU A 479 14.73 -1.73 39.58
N VAL A 480 15.72 -2.12 38.78
CA VAL A 480 16.21 -3.51 38.70
C VAL A 480 17.70 -3.50 39.03
N GLY A 481 18.05 -3.98 40.23
CA GLY A 481 19.37 -3.69 40.80
C GLY A 481 19.52 -2.19 41.08
N ASP A 482 20.52 -1.54 40.45
CA ASP A 482 20.79 -0.10 40.58
C ASP A 482 20.31 0.71 39.34
N GLU A 483 19.68 0.07 38.35
CA GLU A 483 19.22 0.72 37.12
C GLU A 483 17.72 1.04 37.18
N GLU A 484 17.36 2.25 36.74
CA GLU A 484 15.96 2.68 36.55
C GLU A 484 15.39 2.01 35.30
N LEU A 485 14.30 1.25 35.46
CA LEU A 485 13.66 0.52 34.38
C LEU A 485 12.43 1.27 33.84
N ILE A 486 11.53 1.71 34.72
CA ILE A 486 10.23 2.27 34.34
C ILE A 486 9.79 3.32 35.36
N ASP A 487 9.31 4.46 34.88
CA ASP A 487 8.59 5.45 35.69
C ASP A 487 7.08 5.19 35.68
N LEU A 488 6.45 5.34 36.84
CA LEU A 488 5.05 4.97 37.06
C LEU A 488 4.30 6.10 37.76
N GLU A 489 3.22 6.56 37.13
CA GLU A 489 2.30 7.55 37.70
C GLU A 489 1.32 6.92 38.71
N ASP A 490 1.07 5.61 38.59
CA ASP A 490 0.19 4.86 39.48
C ASP A 490 0.69 3.41 39.63
N TRP A 491 0.13 2.69 40.59
CA TRP A 491 0.46 1.30 40.88
C TRP A 491 -0.16 0.34 39.85
N PRO A 492 0.64 -0.46 39.11
CA PRO A 492 0.12 -1.39 38.12
C PRO A 492 -0.92 -2.36 38.70
N ARG A 493 -2.02 -2.56 37.96
CA ARG A 493 -3.21 -3.30 38.43
C ARG A 493 -2.93 -4.74 38.85
N ARG A 494 -1.94 -5.39 38.25
CA ARG A 494 -1.59 -6.80 38.54
C ARG A 494 -0.54 -6.96 39.63
N TRP A 495 0.03 -5.87 40.13
CA TRP A 495 0.96 -5.89 41.24
C TRP A 495 0.23 -6.05 42.57
N VAL A 496 0.60 -7.09 43.32
CA VAL A 496 0.01 -7.39 44.61
C VAL A 496 0.75 -6.60 45.67
N ARG A 497 0.09 -5.58 46.24
CA ARG A 497 0.64 -4.85 47.38
C ARG A 497 0.71 -5.78 48.60
N PRO A 498 1.78 -5.69 49.43
CA PRO A 498 1.81 -6.39 50.69
C PRO A 498 0.64 -5.90 51.56
N GLY A 499 -0.14 -6.84 52.10
CA GLY A 499 -1.31 -6.53 52.91
C GLY A 499 -0.98 -5.58 54.06
N THR A 500 -1.91 -4.68 54.37
CA THR A 500 -1.90 -3.88 55.60
C THR A 500 -2.05 -4.83 56.79
N GLN A 501 -0.94 -5.12 57.47
CA GLN A 501 -1.00 -5.52 58.88
C GLN A 501 -1.02 -4.29 59.75
#